data_AF-A0AAW0WNP2-F1
#
_entry.id   AF-A0AAW0WNP2-F1
#
_cell.length_a   1.000
_cell.length_b   1.000
_cell.length_c   1.000
_cell.angle_alpha   90.00
_cell.angle_beta   90.00
_cell.angle_gamma   90.00
#
_symmetry.space_group_name_H-M   'P 1'
#
loop_
_entity.id
_entity.type
_entity.pdbx_description
1 polymer ?
#
loop_
_entity_poly.entity_id
_entity_poly.type
_entity_poly.pdbx_seq_one_letter_code
_entity_poly.pdbx_strand_id
1 'polypeptide(L)'
;MSVWSTGAGWTRGTSLAGSLLGHTSLAGSLLVHTSLAGSLLEHTSLAGFLLGHTSLASPLLGHTSLPGSLLGHTSLAGSLLGHTSLAGSLLGHTSLVGSLLGHTSLAGSLLGHTSLAGSLLGHTSLG
;
A
#
# COMPACT_ATOMS: atom_id res chain seq x y z
N MET A 1 1.61 -16.10 -12.11
CA MET A 1 0.87 -15.45 -11.01
C MET A 1 1.02 -16.31 -9.79
N SER A 2 1.60 -15.76 -8.72
CA SER A 2 1.73 -16.46 -7.44
C SER A 2 0.66 -15.93 -6.49
N VAL A 3 -0.17 -16.82 -5.93
CA VAL A 3 -1.13 -16.49 -4.87
C VAL A 3 -0.38 -16.57 -3.55
N TRP A 4 -0.35 -15.47 -2.81
CA TRP A 4 0.30 -15.40 -1.51
C TRP A 4 -0.75 -15.10 -0.44
N SER A 5 -0.94 -16.05 0.46
CA SER A 5 -1.85 -15.95 1.60
C SER A 5 -1.11 -16.48 2.82
N THR A 6 -0.84 -15.61 3.78
CA THR A 6 -0.28 -16.01 5.08
C THR A 6 -1.21 -15.54 6.18
N GLY A 7 -1.46 -16.41 7.17
CA GLY A 7 -2.12 -16.03 8.41
C GLY A 7 -1.24 -15.13 9.28
N ALA A 8 -1.82 -14.55 10.33
CA ALA A 8 -1.17 -13.60 11.24
C ALA A 8 0.27 -14.03 11.60
N GLY A 9 1.24 -13.24 11.14
CA GLY A 9 2.67 -13.51 11.29
C GLY A 9 3.49 -12.26 11.55
N TRP A 10 4.73 -12.42 11.98
CA TRP A 10 5.67 -11.33 12.17
C TRP A 10 6.81 -11.51 11.17
N THR A 11 6.88 -10.61 10.19
CA THR A 11 7.96 -10.63 9.19
C THR A 11 8.76 -9.35 9.31
N ARG A 12 10.06 -9.50 9.56
CA ARG A 12 11.03 -8.40 9.56
C ARG A 12 11.90 -8.52 8.32
N GLY A 13 11.89 -7.50 7.47
CA GLY A 13 12.79 -7.42 6.31
C GLY A 13 12.34 -8.29 5.13
N THR A 14 11.27 -7.90 4.43
CA THR A 14 10.86 -8.53 3.17
C THR A 14 11.17 -7.62 1.99
N SER A 15 11.97 -8.12 1.05
CA SER A 15 12.27 -7.44 -0.22
C SER A 15 11.78 -8.29 -1.39
N LEU A 16 10.92 -7.73 -2.22
CA LEU A 16 10.38 -8.37 -3.42
C LEU A 16 10.65 -7.46 -4.62
N ALA A 17 11.54 -7.90 -5.50
CA ALA A 17 11.84 -7.23 -6.76
C ALA A 17 11.23 -8.01 -7.93
N GLY A 18 10.57 -7.31 -8.87
CA GLY A 18 10.03 -7.90 -10.09
C GLY A 18 8.97 -8.99 -9.87
N SER A 19 8.27 -8.97 -8.73
CA SER A 19 7.30 -10.01 -8.38
C SER A 19 5.93 -9.73 -9.00
N LEU A 20 5.28 -10.79 -9.49
CA LEU A 20 3.91 -10.76 -9.98
C LEU A 20 2.99 -11.49 -8.99
N LEU A 21 2.34 -10.75 -8.10
CA LEU A 21 1.39 -11.31 -7.15
C LEU A 21 -0.03 -10.89 -7.55
N GLY A 22 -0.88 -11.88 -7.76
CA GLY A 22 -2.30 -11.68 -8.00
C GLY A 22 -3.10 -12.31 -6.87
N HIS A 23 -4.19 -11.67 -6.46
CA HIS A 23 -5.13 -12.21 -5.47
C HIS A 23 -4.46 -12.52 -4.13
N THR A 24 -3.72 -11.56 -3.58
CA THR A 24 -3.13 -11.72 -2.24
C THR A 24 -4.10 -11.25 -1.18
N SER A 25 -4.26 -12.06 -0.14
CA SER A 25 -5.00 -11.67 1.05
C SER A 25 -4.14 -11.96 2.26
N LEU A 26 -3.83 -10.92 3.02
CA LEU A 26 -3.26 -11.10 4.34
C LEU A 26 -4.14 -10.42 5.38
N ALA A 27 -4.26 -11.05 6.54
CA ALA A 27 -4.90 -10.45 7.71
C ALA A 27 -3.96 -10.43 8.93
N GLY A 28 -3.98 -9.34 9.69
CA GLY A 28 -3.42 -9.27 11.05
C GLY A 28 -1.94 -9.58 11.18
N SER A 29 -1.12 -9.27 10.17
CA SER A 29 0.33 -9.46 10.27
C SER A 29 1.08 -8.14 10.44
N LEU A 30 2.29 -8.24 10.96
CA LEU A 30 3.18 -7.11 11.19
C LEU A 30 4.37 -7.21 10.24
N LEU A 31 4.45 -6.24 9.32
CA LEU A 31 5.46 -6.13 8.28
C LEU A 31 6.29 -4.88 8.57
N VAL A 32 7.56 -5.06 8.94
CA VAL A 32 8.46 -3.92 9.19
C VAL A 32 9.68 -4.05 8.29
N HIS A 33 10.07 -2.93 7.68
CA HIS A 33 11.14 -2.83 6.68
C HIS A 33 10.82 -3.64 5.42
N THR A 34 9.82 -3.19 4.68
CA THR A 34 9.40 -3.84 3.45
C THR A 34 9.79 -3.02 2.24
N SER A 35 10.40 -3.67 1.24
CA SER A 35 10.75 -3.03 -0.03
C SER A 35 10.18 -3.79 -1.20
N LEU A 36 9.43 -3.08 -2.05
CA LEU A 36 8.88 -3.63 -3.29
C LEU A 36 9.40 -2.80 -4.45
N ALA A 37 10.07 -3.44 -5.42
CA ALA A 37 10.61 -2.74 -6.57
C ALA A 37 10.13 -3.39 -7.88
N GLY A 38 9.48 -2.62 -8.76
CA GLY A 38 9.04 -3.09 -10.07
C GLY A 38 8.08 -4.28 -10.04
N SER A 39 7.32 -4.42 -8.95
CA SER A 39 6.40 -5.54 -8.76
C SER A 39 4.98 -5.14 -9.16
N LEU A 40 4.24 -6.10 -9.71
CA LEU A 40 2.84 -5.94 -10.08
C LEU A 40 1.98 -6.68 -9.07
N LEU A 41 1.08 -5.93 -8.41
CA LEU A 41 0.15 -6.45 -7.42
C LEU A 41 -1.28 -6.17 -7.88
N GLU A 42 -2.00 -7.23 -8.21
CA GLU A 42 -3.42 -7.15 -8.57
C GLU A 42 -4.29 -7.80 -7.51
N HIS A 43 -5.42 -7.16 -7.20
CA HIS A 43 -6.40 -7.65 -6.21
C HIS A 43 -5.78 -8.03 -4.87
N THR A 44 -5.29 -7.02 -4.16
CA THR A 44 -4.63 -7.19 -2.85
C THR A 44 -5.54 -6.70 -1.73
N SER A 45 -5.70 -7.54 -0.70
CA SER A 45 -6.46 -7.21 0.50
C SER A 45 -5.57 -7.39 1.73
N LEU A 46 -5.40 -6.32 2.49
CA LEU A 46 -4.52 -6.26 3.65
C LEU A 46 -5.31 -5.69 4.84
N ALA A 47 -5.98 -6.57 5.57
CA ALA A 47 -6.87 -6.19 6.67
C ALA A 47 -6.14 -6.22 8.03
N GLY A 48 -6.27 -5.16 8.82
CA GLY A 48 -5.70 -5.08 10.17
C GLY A 48 -4.17 -5.19 10.19
N PHE A 49 -3.52 -4.71 9.14
CA PHE A 49 -2.08 -4.83 8.99
C PHE A 49 -1.32 -3.70 9.65
N LEU A 50 -0.13 -4.00 10.17
CA LEU A 50 0.79 -2.96 10.63
C LEU A 50 2.03 -2.96 9.74
N LEU A 51 2.18 -1.86 8.99
CA LEU A 51 3.28 -1.63 8.06
C LEU A 51 4.17 -0.49 8.59
N GLY A 52 5.38 -0.85 8.99
CA GLY A 52 6.40 0.09 9.47
C GLY A 52 7.56 0.19 8.47
N HIS A 53 7.88 1.39 8.00
CA HIS A 53 8.96 1.64 7.04
C HIS A 53 8.85 0.80 5.75
N THR A 54 7.95 1.22 4.87
CA THR A 54 7.72 0.58 3.57
C THR A 54 8.21 1.49 2.44
N SER A 55 8.99 0.93 1.52
CA SER A 55 9.44 1.61 0.31
C SER A 55 8.97 0.87 -0.93
N LEU A 56 8.26 1.57 -1.80
CA LEU A 56 7.70 1.02 -3.02
C LEU A 56 8.22 1.84 -4.20
N ALA A 57 9.03 1.22 -5.04
CA ALA A 57 9.62 1.83 -6.23
C ALA A 57 9.02 1.21 -7.49
N SER A 58 8.32 2.02 -8.28
CA SER A 58 7.62 1.63 -9.50
C SER A 58 6.72 0.38 -9.40
N PRO A 59 5.93 0.19 -8.32
CA PRO A 59 4.89 -0.82 -8.32
C PRO A 59 3.73 -0.44 -9.26
N LEU A 60 3.06 -1.48 -9.76
CA LEU A 60 1.75 -1.38 -10.40
C LEU A 60 0.72 -2.03 -9.47
N LEU A 61 -0.13 -1.24 -8.80
CA LEU A 61 -1.21 -1.73 -7.96
C LEU A 61 -2.56 -1.47 -8.63
N GLY A 62 -3.26 -2.52 -9.06
CA GLY A 62 -4.55 -2.37 -9.75
C GLY A 62 -5.73 -2.14 -8.81
N HIS A 63 -5.83 -2.98 -7.78
CA HIS A 63 -6.88 -2.93 -6.77
C HIS A 63 -6.31 -3.29 -5.40
N THR A 64 -6.34 -2.37 -4.45
CA THR A 64 -5.80 -2.56 -3.11
C THR A 64 -6.81 -2.12 -2.07
N SER A 65 -7.12 -3.01 -1.11
CA SER A 65 -7.97 -2.71 0.04
C SER A 65 -7.18 -2.87 1.33
N LEU A 66 -7.21 -1.85 2.17
CA LEU A 66 -6.47 -1.75 3.43
C LEU A 66 -7.43 -1.31 4.55
N PRO A 67 -8.34 -2.17 5.03
CA PRO A 67 -9.23 -1.81 6.13
C PRO A 67 -8.54 -1.99 7.50
N GLY A 68 -8.66 -1.00 8.38
CA GLY A 68 -8.17 -1.03 9.77
C GLY A 68 -6.65 -1.15 9.88
N SER A 69 -5.91 -0.71 8.86
CA SER A 69 -4.48 -0.89 8.76
C SER A 69 -3.71 0.35 9.25
N LEU A 70 -2.54 0.14 9.85
CA LEU A 70 -1.66 1.18 10.35
C LEU A 70 -0.39 1.24 9.50
N LEU A 71 -0.16 2.38 8.85
CA LEU A 71 0.93 2.67 7.93
C LEU A 71 1.79 3.79 8.52
N GLY A 72 2.90 3.46 9.15
CA GLY A 72 3.72 4.44 9.89
C GLY A 72 4.56 5.34 8.99
N HIS A 73 5.38 4.75 8.12
CA HIS A 73 6.24 5.45 7.18
C HIS A 73 6.21 4.73 5.84
N THR A 74 5.67 5.38 4.82
CA THR A 74 5.51 4.80 3.49
C THR A 74 6.06 5.76 2.44
N SER A 75 6.87 5.23 1.53
CA SER A 75 7.38 5.97 0.38
C SER A 75 6.98 5.24 -0.90
N LEU A 76 6.35 5.97 -1.81
CA LEU A 76 5.94 5.53 -3.14
C LEU A 76 6.65 6.41 -4.16
N ALA A 77 7.47 5.81 -5.02
CA ALA A 77 8.20 6.52 -6.07
C ALA A 77 7.88 5.91 -7.43
N GLY A 78 7.37 6.71 -8.37
CA GLY A 78 7.04 6.23 -9.72
C GLY A 78 5.94 5.17 -9.77
N SER A 79 5.09 5.11 -8.74
CA SER A 79 4.06 4.08 -8.58
C SER A 79 2.81 4.38 -9.40
N LEU A 80 2.15 3.34 -9.91
CA LEU A 80 0.82 3.45 -10.51
C LEU A 80 -0.20 2.71 -9.64
N LEU A 81 -1.15 3.47 -9.08
CA LEU A 81 -2.21 3.00 -8.19
C LEU A 81 -3.56 3.20 -8.89
N GLY A 82 -4.19 2.12 -9.35
CA GLY A 82 -5.48 2.16 -10.03
C GLY A 82 -6.63 2.50 -9.07
N HIS A 83 -6.94 1.57 -8.17
CA HIS A 83 -7.98 1.72 -7.16
C HIS A 83 -7.47 1.34 -5.78
N THR A 84 -7.48 2.30 -4.85
CA THR A 84 -7.05 2.11 -3.47
C THR A 84 -8.18 2.49 -2.51
N SER A 85 -8.52 1.58 -1.59
CA SER A 85 -9.50 1.83 -0.54
C SER A 85 -8.87 1.63 0.84
N LEU A 86 -8.93 2.68 1.66
CA LEU A 86 -8.47 2.75 3.03
C LEU A 86 -9.68 3.07 3.90
N ALA A 87 -10.08 2.11 4.73
CA ALA A 87 -11.24 2.25 5.61
C ALA A 87 -10.81 2.10 7.07
N GLY A 88 -10.99 3.12 7.90
CA GLY A 88 -10.57 3.09 9.30
C GLY A 88 -9.06 2.96 9.50
N SER A 89 -8.26 3.39 8.52
CA SER A 89 -6.81 3.19 8.51
C SER A 89 -6.07 4.43 8.98
N LEU A 90 -4.90 4.24 9.60
CA LEU A 90 -4.05 5.32 10.09
C LEU A 90 -2.78 5.39 9.26
N LEU A 91 -2.56 6.50 8.56
CA LEU A 91 -1.35 6.76 7.80
C LEU A 91 -0.55 7.87 8.49
N GLY A 92 0.61 7.54 9.06
CA GLY A 92 1.46 8.48 9.78
C GLY A 92 2.22 9.42 8.84
N HIS A 93 3.18 8.87 8.09
CA HIS A 93 3.98 9.61 7.12
C HIS A 93 3.93 8.90 5.77
N THR A 94 3.40 9.59 4.76
CA THR A 94 3.34 9.11 3.38
C THR A 94 4.06 10.08 2.46
N SER A 95 4.91 9.57 1.59
CA SER A 95 5.57 10.34 0.53
C SER A 95 5.28 9.71 -0.81
N LEU A 96 4.73 10.49 -1.74
CA LEU A 96 4.42 10.07 -3.09
C LEU A 96 5.17 10.96 -4.07
N VAL A 97 6.16 10.39 -4.74
CA VAL A 97 6.98 11.09 -5.74
C VAL A 97 6.71 10.50 -7.12
N GLY A 98 6.33 11.34 -8.09
CA GLY A 98 6.12 10.90 -9.47
C GLY A 98 5.09 9.78 -9.64
N SER A 99 4.12 9.68 -8.72
CA SER A 99 3.17 8.57 -8.69
C SER A 99 1.82 8.96 -9.29
N LEU A 100 1.16 8.02 -9.96
CA LEU A 100 -0.19 8.19 -10.49
C LEU A 100 -1.19 7.45 -9.59
N LEU A 101 -2.18 8.16 -9.07
CA LEU A 101 -3.30 7.57 -8.34
C LEU A 101 -4.60 7.82 -9.09
N GLY A 102 -5.24 6.76 -9.57
CA GLY A 102 -6.51 6.81 -10.30
C GLY A 102 -7.67 7.14 -9.38
N HIS A 103 -8.04 6.20 -8.51
CA HIS A 103 -9.15 6.34 -7.57
C HIS A 103 -8.71 5.95 -6.16
N THR A 104 -8.78 6.89 -5.23
CA THR A 104 -8.52 6.65 -3.81
C THR A 104 -9.76 6.95 -2.98
N SER A 105 -10.06 6.08 -2.02
CA SER A 105 -11.11 6.28 -1.02
C SER A 105 -10.52 6.14 0.37
N LEU A 106 -10.75 7.13 1.22
CA LEU A 106 -10.23 7.25 2.58
C LEU A 106 -11.41 7.45 3.54
N ALA A 107 -12.14 6.38 3.83
CA ALA A 107 -13.31 6.43 4.71
C ALA A 107 -12.88 6.23 6.17
N GLY A 108 -13.18 7.16 7.06
CA GLY A 108 -12.81 7.10 8.49
C GLY A 108 -11.31 6.95 8.72
N SER A 109 -10.47 7.31 7.74
CA SER A 109 -9.02 7.14 7.81
C SER A 109 -8.33 8.41 8.30
N LEU A 110 -7.33 8.26 9.17
CA LEU A 110 -6.52 9.37 9.67
C LEU A 110 -5.27 9.52 8.81
N LEU A 111 -5.09 10.69 8.21
CA LEU A 111 -3.85 11.09 7.54
C LEU A 111 -3.04 12.00 8.46
N GLY A 112 -1.80 11.62 8.73
CA GLY A 112 -0.79 12.48 9.32
C GLY A 112 -0.13 13.32 8.23
N HIS A 113 1.20 13.20 8.10
CA HIS A 113 1.96 13.95 7.12
C HIS A 113 1.97 13.25 5.77
N THR A 114 1.42 13.93 4.76
CA THR A 114 1.42 13.46 3.37
C THR A 114 2.17 14.45 2.50
N SER A 115 3.14 13.96 1.73
CA SER A 115 3.88 14.75 0.74
C SER A 115 3.64 14.21 -0.66
N LEU A 116 3.33 15.09 -1.59
CA LEU A 116 3.06 14.78 -3.00
C LEU A 116 4.00 15.64 -3.85
N ALA A 117 4.97 15.01 -4.53
CA ALA A 117 5.91 15.71 -5.41
C ALA A 117 5.82 15.14 -6.83
N GLY A 118 5.33 15.93 -7.78
CA GLY A 118 5.17 15.50 -9.18
C GLY A 118 4.20 14.31 -9.35
N SER A 119 3.31 14.09 -8.37
CA SER A 119 2.31 13.02 -8.40
C SER A 119 0.98 13.53 -8.95
N LEU A 120 0.29 12.68 -9.71
CA LEU A 120 -1.03 12.98 -10.28
C LEU A 120 -2.11 12.22 -9.50
N LEU A 121 -3.11 12.96 -9.03
CA LEU A 121 -4.30 12.43 -8.37
C LEU A 121 -5.48 12.55 -9.34
N GLY A 122 -6.17 11.44 -9.59
CA GLY A 122 -7.44 11.42 -10.32
C GLY A 122 -8.59 11.79 -9.39
N HIS A 123 -9.25 10.78 -8.84
CA HIS A 123 -10.37 10.95 -7.93
C HIS A 123 -10.00 10.51 -6.52
N THR A 124 -10.16 11.42 -5.56
CA THR A 124 -9.93 11.15 -4.15
C THR A 124 -11.21 11.43 -3.36
N SER A 125 -11.74 10.43 -2.65
CA SER A 125 -12.89 10.59 -1.76
C SER A 125 -12.45 10.51 -0.31
N LEU A 126 -12.89 11.48 0.49
CA LEU A 126 -12.72 11.52 1.94
C LEU A 126 -14.11 11.38 2.57
N GLY A 127 -14.28 10.45 3.51
CA GLY A 127 -15.56 10.15 4.15
C GLY A 127 -15.42 9.82 5.62
#